data_AF-A0A3A3GCA4-F1
#
_entry.id   AF-A0A3A3GCA4-F1
#
_cell.length_a   1.000
_cell.length_b   1.000
_cell.length_c   1.000
_cell.angle_alpha   90.00
_cell.angle_beta   90.00
_cell.angle_gamma   90.00
#
_symmetry.space_group_name_H-M   'P 1'
#
loop_
_entity.id
_entity.type
_entity.pdbx_description
1 polymer ?
#
loop_
_entity_poly.entity_id
_entity_poly.type
_entity_poly.pdbx_seq_one_letter_code
_entity_poly.pdbx_strand_id
1 'polypeptide(L)'
;MKIQLTTMAGSLALLFAVSVHAQPAGNPAAQGQASPKDQAEQQHKAAMEKCGNMKDNAKDICKAEADGQKKVAEAQAKVTGRDTPKNRLELDQAKAEAQYKVAKEKCDDQVGDAKKACQTEAKASQDLAIAQAKKQAQTAGSSGAGTAGTSAAGPSPAPAAPSAPAAAPPQMPPTGVAPPAAQPAPPTAAPKQ
;
A
#
# COMPACT_ATOMS: atom_id res chain seq x y z
N MET A 1 2.98 38.23 13.34
CA MET A 1 3.94 37.65 14.32
C MET A 1 3.37 37.80 15.73
N LYS A 2 3.06 36.69 16.41
CA LYS A 2 3.18 36.54 17.87
C LYS A 2 3.05 35.04 18.20
N ILE A 3 4.18 34.34 18.14
CA ILE A 3 4.29 32.92 18.52
C ILE A 3 4.47 32.92 20.04
N GLN A 4 3.49 32.39 20.77
CA GLN A 4 3.62 32.12 22.20
C GLN A 4 4.43 30.83 22.37
N LEU A 5 5.68 31.01 22.77
CA LEU A 5 6.65 29.96 23.04
C LEU A 5 6.55 29.61 24.53
N THR A 6 5.89 28.51 24.88
CA THR A 6 5.90 27.99 26.26
C THR A 6 6.86 26.81 26.33
N THR A 7 8.08 27.12 26.74
CA THR A 7 9.09 26.19 27.23
C THR A 7 8.59 25.51 28.51
N MET A 8 8.43 24.19 28.48
CA MET A 8 8.45 23.36 29.69
C MET A 8 9.60 22.37 29.55
N ALA A 9 10.72 22.76 30.15
CA ALA A 9 11.77 21.85 30.54
C ALA A 9 11.24 20.97 31.67
N GLY A 10 11.28 19.66 31.47
CA GLY A 10 10.79 18.69 32.44
C GLY A 10 11.18 17.29 32.00
N SER A 11 12.47 16.99 32.04
CA SER A 11 12.96 15.62 31.98
C SER A 11 12.38 14.84 33.16
N LEU A 12 11.36 14.03 32.90
CA LEU A 12 10.95 12.97 33.79
C LEU A 12 11.17 11.64 33.07
N ALA A 13 12.28 11.00 33.39
CA ALA A 13 12.54 9.61 33.08
C ALA A 13 11.44 8.76 33.72
N LEU A 14 10.47 8.32 32.91
CA LEU A 14 9.49 7.31 33.31
C LEU A 14 9.98 5.95 32.80
N LEU A 15 10.57 5.22 33.74
CA LEU A 15 10.70 3.76 33.69
C LEU A 15 9.30 3.18 33.53
N PHE A 16 8.92 2.79 32.32
CA PHE A 16 7.72 1.98 32.12
C PHE A 16 8.03 0.55 32.52
N ALA A 17 7.66 0.24 33.77
CA ALA A 17 7.34 -1.10 34.19
C ALA A 17 6.40 -1.74 33.15
N VAL A 18 6.72 -2.97 32.76
CA VAL A 18 5.81 -3.86 32.02
C VAL A 18 4.53 -4.02 32.84
N SER A 19 3.56 -3.17 32.58
CA SER A 19 2.16 -3.46 32.88
C SER A 19 1.70 -4.35 31.73
N VAL A 20 1.59 -5.64 32.03
CA VAL A 20 0.86 -6.62 31.24
C VAL A 20 -0.47 -5.99 30.88
N HIS A 21 -0.59 -5.53 29.63
CA HIS A 21 -1.89 -5.29 29.05
C HIS A 21 -2.46 -6.69 28.84
N ALA A 22 -3.49 -7.02 29.59
CA ALA A 22 -4.31 -8.20 29.36
C ALA A 22 -4.90 -8.09 27.96
N GLN A 23 -4.16 -8.58 26.96
CA GLN A 23 -4.71 -8.99 25.68
C GLN A 23 -5.79 -10.02 26.02
N PRO A 24 -7.03 -9.91 25.51
CA PRO A 24 -8.01 -10.96 25.72
C PRO A 24 -7.38 -12.27 25.24
N ALA A 25 -7.33 -13.25 26.15
CA ALA A 25 -6.94 -14.62 25.87
C ALA A 25 -8.02 -15.29 25.00
N GLY A 26 -8.23 -14.76 23.80
CA GLY A 26 -8.86 -15.45 22.70
C GLY A 26 -7.77 -16.24 21.99
N ASN A 27 -7.76 -17.54 22.22
CA ASN A 27 -6.94 -18.50 21.50
C ASN A 27 -7.10 -18.28 19.97
N PRO A 28 -6.09 -17.79 19.21
CA PRO A 28 -6.24 -17.59 17.77
C PRO A 28 -6.24 -18.91 16.97
N ALA A 29 -6.29 -20.06 17.65
CA ALA A 29 -6.26 -21.38 17.03
C ALA A 29 -7.65 -21.96 16.68
N ALA A 30 -8.74 -21.17 16.80
CA ALA A 30 -10.08 -21.61 16.44
C ALA A 30 -10.82 -20.65 15.48
N GLN A 31 -10.12 -19.71 14.85
CA GLN A 31 -10.63 -19.07 13.65
C GLN A 31 -10.11 -19.89 12.47
N GLY A 32 -10.99 -20.68 11.83
CA GLY A 32 -10.67 -21.28 10.54
C GLY A 32 -10.07 -20.18 9.66
N GLN A 33 -8.80 -20.32 9.30
CA GLN A 33 -8.06 -19.28 8.60
C GLN A 33 -8.75 -19.06 7.25
N ALA A 34 -9.54 -17.98 7.17
CA ALA A 34 -10.14 -17.55 5.91
C ALA A 34 -9.00 -17.39 4.91
N SER A 35 -9.14 -18.00 3.73
CA SER A 35 -8.06 -17.96 2.75
C SER A 35 -7.76 -16.50 2.38
N PRO A 36 -6.55 -16.18 1.90
CA PRO A 36 -6.24 -14.81 1.45
C PRO A 36 -7.26 -14.27 0.42
N LYS A 37 -7.89 -15.17 -0.35
CA LYS A 37 -8.98 -14.83 -1.27
C LYS A 37 -10.26 -14.46 -0.54
N ASP A 38 -10.67 -15.26 0.46
CA ASP A 38 -11.85 -14.95 1.27
C ASP A 38 -11.68 -13.62 1.99
N GLN A 39 -10.49 -13.36 2.54
CA GLN A 39 -10.14 -12.08 3.15
C GLN A 39 -10.29 -10.91 2.16
N ALA A 40 -9.74 -11.05 0.95
CA ALA A 40 -9.85 -10.04 -0.10
C ALA A 40 -11.30 -9.80 -0.54
N GLU A 41 -12.13 -10.85 -0.58
CA GLU A 41 -13.55 -10.75 -0.91
C GLU A 41 -14.36 -10.05 0.19
N GLN A 42 -14.11 -10.37 1.46
CA GLN A 42 -14.77 -9.67 2.57
C GLN A 42 -14.39 -8.19 2.64
N GLN A 43 -13.11 -7.87 2.42
CA GLN A 43 -12.64 -6.48 2.33
C GLN A 43 -13.27 -5.74 1.15
N HIS A 44 -13.35 -6.39 -0.01
CA HIS A 44 -14.00 -5.85 -1.20
C HIS A 44 -15.49 -5.57 -0.96
N LYS A 45 -16.21 -6.52 -0.37
CA LYS A 45 -17.63 -6.35 -0.04
C LYS A 45 -17.83 -5.16 0.91
N ALA A 46 -17.06 -5.09 1.99
CA ALA A 46 -17.12 -3.97 2.93
C ALA A 46 -16.75 -2.62 2.27
N ALA A 47 -15.79 -2.62 1.35
CA ALA A 47 -15.43 -1.42 0.59
C ALA A 47 -16.56 -1.01 -0.37
N MET A 48 -17.17 -1.96 -1.08
CA MET A 48 -18.30 -1.71 -1.98
C MET A 48 -19.54 -1.19 -1.26
N GLU A 49 -19.82 -1.69 -0.06
CA GLU A 49 -20.88 -1.16 0.81
C GLU A 49 -20.63 0.32 1.14
N LYS A 50 -19.40 0.68 1.52
CA LYS A 50 -19.01 2.09 1.76
C LYS A 50 -19.14 2.95 0.50
N CYS A 51 -18.73 2.43 -0.65
CA CYS A 51 -18.90 3.12 -1.94
C CYS A 51 -20.39 3.31 -2.29
N GLY A 52 -21.28 2.45 -1.79
CA GLY A 52 -22.73 2.53 -1.99
C GLY A 52 -23.33 3.88 -1.59
N ASN A 53 -22.80 4.47 -0.52
CA ASN A 53 -23.23 5.76 0.05
C ASN A 53 -22.69 6.99 -0.70
N MET A 54 -21.78 6.80 -1.67
CA MET A 54 -21.23 7.86 -2.51
C MET A 54 -22.10 8.09 -3.76
N LYS A 55 -21.85 9.20 -4.46
CA LYS A 55 -22.58 9.58 -5.69
C LYS A 55 -21.63 9.96 -6.81
N ASP A 56 -22.13 9.87 -8.04
CA ASP A 56 -21.45 10.30 -9.26
C ASP A 56 -20.02 9.74 -9.36
N ASN A 57 -19.08 10.52 -9.90
CA ASN A 57 -17.71 10.06 -10.12
C ASN A 57 -17.00 9.60 -8.84
N ALA A 58 -17.33 10.18 -7.67
CA ALA A 58 -16.76 9.75 -6.40
C ALA A 58 -17.12 8.29 -6.08
N LYS A 59 -18.32 7.84 -6.44
CA LYS A 59 -18.73 6.44 -6.31
C LYS A 59 -17.93 5.52 -7.23
N ASP A 60 -17.71 5.95 -8.47
CA ASP A 60 -17.02 5.13 -9.46
C ASP A 60 -15.53 5.02 -9.19
N ILE A 61 -14.88 6.11 -8.74
CA ILE A 61 -13.51 6.09 -8.19
C ILE A 61 -13.43 5.10 -7.01
N CYS A 62 -14.35 5.18 -6.05
CA CYS A 62 -14.35 4.29 -4.89
C CYS A 62 -14.46 2.81 -5.28
N LYS A 63 -15.36 2.49 -6.22
CA LYS A 63 -15.50 1.13 -6.74
C LYS A 63 -14.25 0.67 -7.49
N ALA A 64 -13.66 1.53 -8.31
CA ALA A 64 -12.43 1.23 -9.04
C ALA A 64 -11.26 0.95 -8.08
N GLU A 65 -11.16 1.69 -6.98
CA GLU A 65 -10.18 1.46 -5.92
C GLU A 65 -10.43 0.11 -5.22
N ALA A 66 -11.69 -0.19 -4.86
CA ALA A 66 -12.05 -1.46 -4.23
C ALA A 66 -11.76 -2.67 -5.14
N ASP A 67 -12.20 -2.61 -6.40
CA ASP A 67 -11.93 -3.64 -7.41
C ASP A 67 -10.43 -3.83 -7.65
N GLY A 68 -9.69 -2.72 -7.72
CA GLY A 68 -8.24 -2.72 -7.87
C GLY A 68 -7.55 -3.40 -6.69
N GLN A 69 -7.94 -3.05 -5.46
CA GLN A 69 -7.40 -3.67 -4.24
C GLN A 69 -7.67 -5.17 -4.19
N LYS A 70 -8.89 -5.63 -4.54
CA LYS A 70 -9.22 -7.05 -4.61
C LYS A 70 -8.30 -7.79 -5.60
N LYS A 71 -8.16 -7.26 -6.82
CA LYS A 71 -7.29 -7.87 -7.84
C LYS A 71 -5.82 -7.94 -7.39
N VAL A 72 -5.31 -6.87 -6.80
CA VAL A 72 -3.93 -6.83 -6.28
C VAL A 72 -3.75 -7.82 -5.14
N ALA A 73 -4.70 -7.91 -4.22
CA ALA A 73 -4.66 -8.87 -3.12
C ALA A 73 -4.69 -10.33 -3.62
N GLU A 74 -5.54 -10.62 -4.60
CA GLU A 74 -5.60 -11.95 -5.24
C GLU A 74 -4.28 -12.30 -5.95
N ALA A 75 -3.70 -11.37 -6.70
CA ALA A 75 -2.42 -11.59 -7.38
C ALA A 75 -1.26 -11.71 -6.38
N GLN A 76 -1.28 -10.93 -5.31
CA GLN A 76 -0.30 -11.01 -4.22
C GLN A 76 -0.39 -12.38 -3.52
N ALA A 77 -1.60 -12.88 -3.28
CA ALA A 77 -1.80 -14.22 -2.72
C ALA A 77 -1.20 -15.31 -3.62
N LYS A 78 -1.25 -15.16 -4.95
CA LYS A 78 -0.56 -16.08 -5.87
C LYS A 78 0.96 -16.02 -5.72
N VAL A 79 1.54 -14.83 -5.56
CA VAL A 79 2.98 -14.66 -5.31
C VAL A 79 3.38 -15.30 -3.98
N THR A 80 2.61 -15.04 -2.91
CA THR A 80 2.87 -15.61 -1.58
C THR A 80 2.71 -17.14 -1.58
N GLY A 81 1.71 -17.68 -2.28
CA GLY A 81 1.51 -19.13 -2.38
C GLY A 81 2.54 -19.82 -3.27
N ARG A 82 2.99 -19.17 -4.35
CA ARG A 82 4.07 -19.67 -5.19
C ARG A 82 4.77 -18.53 -5.93
N ASP A 83 5.96 -18.19 -5.47
CA ASP A 83 6.70 -17.08 -6.05
C ASP A 83 7.37 -17.49 -7.38
N THR A 84 6.74 -17.12 -8.50
CA THR A 84 7.23 -17.40 -9.85
C THR A 84 7.29 -16.12 -10.68
N PRO A 85 8.16 -16.03 -11.71
CA PRO A 85 8.22 -14.86 -12.59
C PRO A 85 6.85 -14.50 -13.18
N LYS A 86 6.04 -15.50 -13.52
CA LYS A 86 4.67 -15.32 -13.99
C LYS A 86 3.78 -14.67 -12.94
N ASN A 87 3.80 -15.16 -11.69
CA ASN A 87 2.96 -14.61 -10.62
C ASN A 87 3.38 -13.19 -10.23
N ARG A 88 4.69 -12.88 -10.23
CA ARG A 88 5.18 -11.50 -10.03
C ARG A 88 4.70 -10.58 -11.14
N LEU A 89 4.80 -11.01 -12.40
CA LEU A 89 4.29 -10.25 -13.53
C LEU A 89 2.77 -10.02 -13.43
N GLU A 90 1.99 -11.05 -13.07
CA GLU A 90 0.55 -10.92 -12.85
C GLU A 90 0.23 -9.91 -11.73
N LEU A 91 1.01 -9.89 -10.64
CA LEU A 91 0.87 -8.91 -9.57
C LEU A 91 1.15 -7.48 -10.06
N ASP A 92 2.22 -7.28 -10.81
CA ASP A 92 2.56 -5.94 -11.32
C ASP A 92 1.56 -5.47 -12.38
N GLN A 93 1.04 -6.38 -13.21
CA GLN A 93 -0.07 -6.09 -14.12
C GLN A 93 -1.34 -5.71 -13.36
N ALA A 94 -1.69 -6.43 -12.28
CA ALA A 94 -2.84 -6.12 -11.46
C ALA A 94 -2.73 -4.73 -10.81
N LYS A 95 -1.53 -4.35 -10.33
CA LYS A 95 -1.26 -3.01 -9.80
C LYS A 95 -1.42 -1.93 -10.88
N ALA A 96 -0.83 -2.13 -12.05
CA ALA A 96 -0.92 -1.19 -13.17
C ALA A 96 -2.37 -1.02 -13.65
N GLU A 97 -3.14 -2.10 -13.77
CA GLU A 97 -4.57 -2.06 -14.10
C GLU A 97 -5.39 -1.33 -13.04
N ALA A 98 -5.13 -1.57 -11.76
CA ALA A 98 -5.82 -0.90 -10.66
C ALA A 98 -5.58 0.61 -10.72
N GLN A 99 -4.33 1.04 -10.88
CA GLN A 99 -3.97 2.44 -11.01
C GLN A 99 -4.59 3.08 -12.24
N TYR A 100 -4.56 2.40 -13.39
CA TYR A 100 -5.19 2.87 -14.62
C TYR A 100 -6.69 3.09 -14.46
N LYS A 101 -7.41 2.13 -13.86
CA LYS A 101 -8.85 2.26 -13.64
C LYS A 101 -9.19 3.47 -12.79
N VAL A 102 -8.52 3.62 -11.64
CA VAL A 102 -8.71 4.78 -10.76
C VAL A 102 -8.37 6.09 -11.47
N ALA A 103 -7.26 6.13 -12.22
CA ALA A 103 -6.88 7.30 -12.99
C ALA A 103 -7.91 7.65 -14.07
N LYS A 104 -8.46 6.64 -14.76
CA LYS A 104 -9.48 6.83 -15.78
C LYS A 104 -10.78 7.40 -15.20
N GLU A 105 -11.27 6.88 -14.06
CA GLU A 105 -12.43 7.47 -13.37
C GLU A 105 -12.11 8.91 -12.89
N LYS A 106 -10.91 9.18 -12.37
CA LYS A 106 -10.48 10.56 -12.05
C LYS A 106 -10.45 11.48 -13.27
N CYS A 107 -10.12 10.96 -14.46
CA CYS A 107 -10.18 11.72 -15.70
C CYS A 107 -11.62 12.02 -16.13
N ASP A 108 -12.61 11.29 -15.64
CA ASP A 108 -14.01 11.49 -16.04
C ASP A 108 -14.63 12.78 -15.48
N ASP A 109 -14.01 13.40 -14.47
CA ASP A 109 -14.34 14.77 -14.01
C ASP A 109 -13.93 15.86 -15.02
N GLN A 110 -13.06 15.54 -15.96
CA GLN A 110 -12.61 16.48 -16.98
C GLN A 110 -13.52 16.47 -18.21
N VAL A 111 -13.42 17.51 -19.04
CA VAL A 111 -14.22 17.65 -20.26
C VAL A 111 -13.35 17.93 -21.49
N GLY A 112 -13.88 17.60 -22.67
CA GLY A 112 -13.23 17.90 -23.97
C GLY A 112 -11.82 17.33 -24.09
N ASP A 113 -10.90 18.14 -24.61
CA ASP A 113 -9.50 17.74 -24.86
C ASP A 113 -8.74 17.43 -23.57
N ALA A 114 -9.07 18.09 -22.45
CA ALA A 114 -8.45 17.81 -21.16
C ALA A 114 -8.72 16.37 -20.71
N LYS A 115 -9.94 15.86 -20.90
CA LYS A 115 -10.30 14.46 -20.62
C LYS A 115 -9.53 13.49 -21.51
N LYS A 116 -9.45 13.76 -22.82
CA LYS A 116 -8.69 12.92 -23.77
C LYS A 116 -7.21 12.85 -23.40
N ALA A 117 -6.60 13.99 -23.10
CA ALA A 117 -5.20 14.06 -22.67
C ALA A 117 -4.98 13.26 -21.38
N CYS A 118 -5.85 13.45 -20.38
CA CYS A 118 -5.79 12.70 -19.11
C CYS A 118 -5.87 11.18 -19.32
N GLN A 119 -6.84 10.71 -20.12
CA GLN A 119 -6.99 9.27 -20.39
C GLN A 119 -5.81 8.69 -21.19
N THR A 120 -5.24 9.48 -22.10
CA THR A 120 -4.04 9.09 -22.86
C THR A 120 -2.84 8.93 -21.94
N GLU A 121 -2.62 9.88 -21.03
CA GLU A 121 -1.56 9.83 -20.03
C GLU A 121 -1.74 8.63 -19.07
N ALA A 122 -2.96 8.42 -18.58
CA ALA A 122 -3.28 7.27 -17.72
C ALA A 122 -2.94 5.94 -18.40
N LYS A 123 -3.28 5.82 -19.70
CA LYS A 123 -2.94 4.63 -20.50
C LYS A 123 -1.44 4.50 -20.73
N ALA A 124 -0.75 5.59 -21.06
CA ALA A 124 0.71 5.58 -21.24
C ALA A 124 1.43 5.13 -19.96
N SER A 125 0.97 5.62 -18.80
CA SER A 125 1.46 5.19 -17.49
C SER A 125 1.23 3.70 -17.24
N GLN A 126 0.06 3.16 -17.60
CA GLN A 126 -0.24 1.73 -17.51
C GLN A 126 0.71 0.90 -18.39
N ASP A 127 0.84 1.28 -19.66
CA ASP A 127 1.66 0.58 -20.64
C ASP A 127 3.14 0.60 -20.22
N LEU A 128 3.63 1.73 -19.71
CA LEU A 128 4.97 1.88 -19.15
C LEU A 128 5.18 0.92 -17.96
N ALA A 129 4.26 0.90 -17.00
CA ALA A 129 4.36 0.03 -15.83
C ALA A 129 4.40 -1.46 -16.22
N ILE A 130 3.53 -1.87 -17.16
CA ILE A 130 3.51 -3.25 -17.67
C ILE A 130 4.80 -3.57 -18.43
N ALA A 131 5.31 -2.65 -19.25
CA ALA A 131 6.56 -2.85 -19.98
C ALA A 131 7.76 -2.98 -19.03
N GLN A 132 7.81 -2.17 -17.97
CA GLN A 132 8.84 -2.25 -16.94
C GLN A 132 8.76 -3.59 -16.18
N ALA A 133 7.57 -4.02 -15.77
CA ALA A 133 7.38 -5.31 -15.11
C ALA A 133 7.84 -6.48 -15.99
N LYS A 134 7.52 -6.45 -17.29
CA LYS A 134 8.00 -7.45 -18.26
C LYS A 134 9.53 -7.47 -18.37
N LYS A 135 10.17 -6.30 -18.43
CA LYS A 135 11.64 -6.20 -18.47
C LYS A 135 12.27 -6.76 -17.19
N GLN A 136 11.69 -6.44 -16.02
CA GLN A 136 12.18 -6.97 -14.73
C GLN A 136 12.01 -8.49 -14.63
N ALA A 137 10.93 -9.05 -15.15
CA ALA A 137 10.73 -10.50 -15.21
C ALA A 137 11.78 -11.20 -16.11
N GLN A 138 12.22 -10.53 -17.19
CA GLN A 138 13.26 -11.04 -18.09
C GLN A 138 14.66 -10.97 -17.46
N THR A 139 14.98 -9.91 -16.71
CA THR A 139 16.29 -9.76 -16.06
C THR A 139 16.45 -10.73 -14.90
N ALA A 140 15.40 -10.97 -14.11
CA ALA A 140 15.39 -11.98 -13.04
C ALA A 140 15.58 -13.42 -13.56
N GLY A 141 15.15 -13.70 -14.79
CA GLY A 141 15.43 -14.97 -15.47
C GLY A 141 16.87 -15.13 -15.96
N SER A 142 17.59 -14.03 -16.15
CA SER A 142 18.97 -14.00 -16.66
C SER A 142 20.02 -14.00 -15.54
N SER A 143 19.66 -13.57 -14.32
CA SER A 143 20.56 -13.57 -13.16
C SER A 143 20.85 -14.95 -12.57
N GLY A 144 20.33 -16.04 -13.18
CA GLY A 144 20.68 -17.42 -12.85
C GLY A 144 21.98 -17.94 -13.49
N ALA A 145 22.63 -17.16 -14.36
CA ALA A 145 23.93 -17.48 -14.95
C ALA A 145 24.98 -16.44 -14.51
N GLY A 146 25.47 -16.58 -13.28
CA GLY A 146 26.43 -15.62 -12.73
C GLY A 146 26.92 -15.95 -11.33
N THR A 147 27.28 -17.20 -11.07
CA THR A 147 28.14 -17.57 -9.93
C THR A 147 29.23 -18.52 -10.41
N ALA A 148 30.31 -17.94 -10.95
CA ALA A 148 31.60 -18.61 -11.09
C ALA A 148 32.73 -17.56 -11.19
N GLY A 149 33.54 -17.46 -10.12
CA GLY A 149 34.86 -16.83 -10.08
C GLY A 149 34.85 -15.29 -9.97
N THR A 150 35.66 -14.62 -9.15
CA THR A 150 36.83 -15.01 -8.35
C THR A 150 37.11 -13.87 -7.38
N SER A 151 37.50 -14.21 -6.15
CA SER A 151 38.19 -13.31 -5.25
C SER A 151 39.48 -12.80 -5.89
N ALA A 152 39.74 -11.51 -5.81
CA ALA A 152 41.08 -10.93 -5.76
C ALA A 152 41.02 -9.59 -5.02
N ALA A 153 41.94 -9.41 -4.09
CA ALA A 153 41.97 -8.36 -3.09
C ALA A 153 42.59 -7.04 -3.60
N GLY A 154 41.95 -5.93 -3.23
CA GLY A 154 42.53 -4.62 -2.86
C GLY A 154 42.95 -3.63 -3.98
N PRO A 155 43.25 -2.36 -3.64
CA PRO A 155 42.75 -1.54 -2.53
C PRO A 155 41.96 -0.29 -2.98
N SER A 156 41.32 0.37 -2.01
CA SER A 156 40.63 1.66 -2.13
C SER A 156 41.45 2.78 -2.80
N PRO A 157 40.77 3.77 -3.39
CA PRO A 157 40.80 5.10 -2.76
C PRO A 157 39.41 5.71 -2.53
N ALA A 158 39.35 6.63 -1.56
CA ALA A 158 38.18 7.38 -1.10
C ALA A 158 37.61 8.36 -2.18
N PRO A 159 36.37 8.88 -2.01
CA PRO A 159 35.56 9.42 -3.11
C PRO A 159 35.71 10.94 -3.30
N ALA A 160 35.57 11.38 -4.56
CA ALA A 160 35.25 12.76 -4.93
C ALA A 160 33.78 12.84 -5.36
N ALA A 161 33.02 13.72 -4.70
CA ALA A 161 31.68 14.14 -5.14
C ALA A 161 31.80 15.02 -6.41
N PRO A 162 30.77 15.08 -7.29
CA PRO A 162 29.75 16.12 -7.07
C PRO A 162 28.30 15.77 -7.49
N SER A 163 27.36 16.48 -6.83
CA SER A 163 26.07 16.99 -7.32
C SER A 163 24.95 16.04 -7.81
N ALA A 164 23.90 15.95 -6.99
CA ALA A 164 22.54 15.50 -7.32
C ALA A 164 21.64 16.72 -7.70
N PRO A 165 20.37 16.56 -8.15
CA PRO A 165 19.57 15.33 -8.23
C PRO A 165 18.78 15.09 -9.53
N ALA A 166 18.60 13.80 -9.85
CA ALA A 166 17.49 13.32 -10.66
C ALA A 166 16.34 12.93 -9.72
N ALA A 167 15.12 13.38 -10.05
CA ALA A 167 13.91 13.15 -9.27
C ALA A 167 13.58 11.65 -9.15
N ALA A 168 13.49 11.17 -7.92
CA ALA A 168 12.91 9.87 -7.59
C ALA A 168 11.37 9.93 -7.74
N PRO A 169 10.70 8.87 -8.20
CA PRO A 169 9.25 8.77 -8.09
C PRO A 169 8.84 8.71 -6.61
N PRO A 170 7.67 9.25 -6.22
CA PRO A 170 7.24 9.26 -4.83
C PRO A 170 7.07 7.84 -4.31
N GLN A 171 7.91 7.47 -3.35
CA GLN A 171 7.67 6.32 -2.49
C GLN A 171 6.43 6.62 -1.65
N MET A 172 5.35 5.87 -1.85
CA MET A 172 4.25 5.87 -0.88
C MET A 172 4.78 5.32 0.45
N PRO A 173 4.42 5.93 1.59
CA PRO A 173 4.70 5.35 2.89
C PRO A 173 3.95 4.01 3.02
N PRO A 174 4.43 3.07 3.87
CA PRO A 174 3.60 1.94 4.25
C PRO A 174 2.31 2.53 4.84
N THR A 175 1.17 2.18 4.25
CA THR A 175 -0.13 2.49 4.84
C THR A 175 -0.19 1.77 6.18
N GLY A 176 0.17 2.52 7.21
CA GLY A 176 0.02 2.14 8.60
C GLY A 176 -1.43 1.73 8.80
N VAL A 177 -1.57 0.52 9.34
CA VAL A 177 -2.80 0.06 9.96
C VAL A 177 -3.28 1.16 10.90
N ALA A 178 -4.39 1.80 10.55
CA ALA A 178 -5.05 2.73 11.44
C ALA A 178 -5.43 1.96 12.71
N PRO A 179 -5.07 2.43 13.91
CA PRO A 179 -5.59 1.83 15.14
C PRO A 179 -7.11 2.00 15.16
N PRO A 180 -7.87 1.02 15.70
CA PRO A 180 -9.31 1.14 15.79
C PRO A 180 -9.70 2.35 16.63
N ALA A 181 -10.61 3.16 16.12
CA ALA A 181 -11.23 4.25 16.85
C ALA A 181 -11.80 3.73 18.16
N ALA A 182 -11.39 4.33 19.28
CA ALA A 182 -11.94 4.06 20.59
C ALA A 182 -13.45 4.30 20.56
N GLN A 183 -14.23 3.27 20.88
CA GLN A 183 -15.66 3.38 21.08
C GLN A 183 -15.93 4.26 22.31
N PRO A 184 -16.94 5.14 22.30
CA PRO A 184 -17.33 5.88 23.49
C PRO A 184 -17.84 4.90 24.56
N ALA A 185 -17.38 5.09 25.81
CA ALA A 185 -17.79 4.30 26.96
C ALA A 185 -19.32 4.38 27.17
N PRO A 186 -19.98 3.29 27.60
CA PRO A 186 -21.40 3.36 27.99
C PRO A 186 -21.57 4.24 29.24
N PRO A 187 -22.69 4.96 29.38
CA PRO A 187 -22.94 5.79 30.56
C PRO A 187 -23.05 4.92 31.81
N THR A 188 -22.26 5.26 32.82
CA THR A 188 -22.32 4.67 34.17
C THR A 188 -23.69 4.95 34.78
N ALA A 189 -24.43 3.90 35.12
CA ALA A 189 -25.66 4.02 35.88
C ALA A 189 -25.34 4.56 37.29
N ALA A 190 -25.90 5.71 37.63
CA ALA A 190 -25.86 6.24 38.99
C ALA A 190 -26.75 5.38 39.92
N PRO A 191 -26.32 5.06 41.14
CA PRO A 191 -27.19 4.42 42.11
C PRO A 191 -28.27 5.41 42.56
N LYS A 192 -29.53 4.99 42.46
CA LYS A 192 -30.64 5.70 43.10
C LYS A 192 -30.45 5.66 44.62
N GLN A 193 -30.42 6.83 45.25
CA GLN A 193 -31.00 7.05 46.57
C GLN A 193 -32.01 8.19 46.45
#